data_AF-A0AA49J902-F1
#
_entry.id   AF-A0AA49J902-F1
#
_cell.length_a   1.000
_cell.length_b   1.000
_cell.length_c   1.000
_cell.angle_alpha   90.00
_cell.angle_beta   90.00
_cell.angle_gamma   90.00
#
_symmetry.space_group_name_H-M   'P 1'
#
loop_
_entity.id
_entity.type
_entity.pdbx_description
1 polymer ?
#
loop_
_entity_poly.entity_id
_entity_poly.type
_entity_poly.pdbx_seq_one_letter_code
_entity_poly.pdbx_strand_id
1 'polypeptide(L)'
;MNYLDSNYQPYDGKGGRYYVKSCKYVNDLLFQAWKAQVPNAVIDSSTSVQMISGLAFQTFKIEISYPQGITVHSLSYSRLFDKKEFSVNILYVDRKQGEKLINAWQNSVFK
;
A
#
# COMPACT_ATOMS: atom_id res chain seq x y z
N MET A 1 -1.26 4.90 -16.31
CA MET A 1 -0.13 5.03 -15.39
C MET A 1 -0.02 3.73 -14.61
N ASN A 2 1.12 3.05 -14.68
CA ASN A 2 1.37 1.80 -13.93
C ASN A 2 2.80 1.88 -13.42
N TYR A 3 3.01 1.90 -12.10
CA TYR A 3 4.34 1.92 -11.53
C TYR A 3 4.40 1.14 -10.22
N LEU A 4 5.62 0.74 -9.90
CA LEU A 4 6.00 0.18 -8.61
C LEU A 4 7.17 1.01 -8.12
N ASP A 5 7.08 1.50 -6.89
CA ASP A 5 8.19 2.11 -6.18
C ASP A 5 8.42 1.41 -4.84
N SER A 6 9.62 1.57 -4.32
CA SER A 6 9.97 1.15 -2.97
C SER A 6 10.79 2.24 -2.30
N ASN A 7 10.57 2.43 -1.00
CA ASN A 7 11.32 3.38 -0.21
C ASN A 7 11.64 2.81 1.17
N TYR A 8 12.59 3.43 1.86
CA TYR A 8 12.76 3.22 3.29
C TYR A 8 12.93 4.55 4.02
N GLN A 9 12.52 4.58 5.28
CA GLN A 9 12.70 5.73 6.16
C GLN A 9 13.07 5.28 7.57
N PRO A 10 13.86 6.08 8.31
CA PRO A 10 14.05 5.86 9.75
C PRO A 10 12.70 5.82 10.48
N TYR A 11 12.58 4.90 11.43
CA TYR A 11 11.44 4.78 12.33
C TYR A 11 11.92 4.95 13.77
N ASP A 12 11.50 6.05 14.38
CA ASP A 12 11.84 6.46 15.76
C ASP A 12 10.76 6.05 16.79
N GLY A 13 9.72 5.35 16.34
CA GLY A 13 8.61 4.94 17.18
C GLY A 13 8.92 3.80 18.17
N LYS A 14 7.95 3.55 19.06
CA LYS A 14 8.09 2.60 20.20
C LYS A 14 7.93 1.13 19.79
N GLY A 15 8.76 0.60 18.89
CA GLY A 15 8.80 -0.83 18.55
C GLY A 15 7.55 -1.41 17.84
N GLY A 16 7.52 -2.73 17.63
CA GLY A 16 6.64 -3.37 16.63
C GLY A 16 5.12 -3.26 16.85
N ARG A 17 4.62 -3.28 18.10
CA ARG A 17 3.16 -3.12 18.36
C ARG A 17 2.65 -1.71 18.08
N TYR A 18 3.50 -0.71 18.31
CA TYR A 18 3.17 0.68 17.98
C TYR A 18 3.24 0.91 16.48
N TYR A 19 4.20 0.26 15.80
CA TYR A 19 4.32 0.30 14.36
C TYR A 19 3.03 -0.13 13.64
N VAL A 20 2.43 -1.27 13.99
CA VAL A 20 1.17 -1.73 13.37
C VAL A 20 0.03 -0.72 13.55
N LYS A 21 -0.07 -0.10 14.74
CA LYS A 21 -1.05 0.97 15.00
C LYS A 21 -0.76 2.21 14.16
N SER A 22 0.52 2.58 14.00
CA SER A 22 0.94 3.68 13.14
C SER A 22 0.58 3.41 11.67
N CYS A 23 0.79 2.20 11.15
CA CYS A 23 0.38 1.85 9.79
C CYS A 23 -1.13 2.03 9.60
N LYS A 24 -1.95 1.53 10.54
CA LYS A 24 -3.41 1.72 10.48
C LYS A 24 -3.78 3.21 10.47
N TYR A 25 -3.16 4.01 11.33
CA TYR A 25 -3.41 5.44 11.40
C TYR A 25 -3.07 6.16 10.08
N VAL A 26 -1.92 5.85 9.48
CA VAL A 26 -1.52 6.40 8.17
C VAL A 26 -2.48 5.97 7.07
N ASN A 27 -2.91 4.71 7.04
CA ASN A 27 -3.90 4.22 6.08
C ASN A 27 -5.23 4.97 6.20
N ASP A 28 -5.71 5.19 7.43
CA ASP A 28 -6.94 5.92 7.70
C ASP A 28 -6.80 7.38 7.22
N LEU A 29 -5.66 8.04 7.45
CA LEU A 29 -5.39 9.40 6.93
C LEU A 29 -5.37 9.45 5.40
N LEU A 30 -4.69 8.49 4.75
CA LEU A 30 -4.64 8.42 3.28
C LEU A 30 -6.03 8.23 2.68
N PHE A 31 -6.85 7.35 3.27
CA PHE A 31 -8.23 7.16 2.82
C PHE A 31 -9.06 8.44 2.93
N GLN A 32 -8.96 9.16 4.05
CA GLN A 32 -9.69 10.43 4.21
C GLN A 32 -9.17 11.50 3.25
N ALA A 33 -7.86 11.57 3.01
CA ALA A 33 -7.28 12.50 2.04
C ALA A 33 -7.82 12.24 0.63
N TRP A 34 -7.90 10.98 0.20
CA TRP A 34 -8.50 10.63 -1.09
C TRP A 34 -9.97 11.02 -1.16
N LYS A 35 -10.77 10.74 -0.13
CA LYS A 35 -12.19 11.16 -0.08
C LYS A 35 -12.35 12.68 -0.22
N ALA A 36 -11.46 13.45 0.41
CA ALA A 36 -11.50 14.91 0.33
C ALA A 36 -11.07 15.44 -1.05
N GLN A 37 -10.08 14.81 -1.70
CA GLN A 37 -9.54 15.27 -2.98
C GLN A 37 -10.41 14.90 -4.17
N VAL A 38 -11.10 13.76 -4.13
CA VAL A 38 -11.95 13.26 -5.23
C VAL A 38 -13.37 12.95 -4.77
N PRO A 39 -14.15 13.98 -4.37
CA PRO A 39 -15.45 13.81 -3.70
C PRO A 39 -16.52 13.10 -4.56
N ASN A 40 -16.34 13.07 -5.88
CA ASN A 40 -17.28 12.45 -6.82
C ASN A 40 -16.88 11.00 -7.21
N ALA A 41 -15.77 10.48 -6.68
CA ALA A 41 -15.33 9.11 -6.93
C ALA A 41 -15.91 8.15 -5.86
N VAL A 42 -16.16 6.91 -6.27
CA VAL A 42 -16.42 5.81 -5.33
C VAL A 42 -15.07 5.29 -4.84
N ILE A 43 -14.88 5.25 -3.52
CA ILE A 43 -13.59 4.87 -2.92
C ILE A 43 -13.82 3.70 -1.97
N ASP A 44 -13.21 2.58 -2.30
CA ASP A 44 -13.14 1.39 -1.45
C ASP A 44 -11.73 1.19 -0.94
N SER A 45 -11.61 0.59 0.25
CA SER A 45 -10.30 0.26 0.80
C SER A 45 -10.34 -1.01 1.63
N SER A 46 -9.18 -1.65 1.76
CA SER A 46 -8.99 -2.77 2.66
C SER A 46 -7.60 -2.73 3.27
N THR A 47 -7.49 -3.17 4.52
CA THR A 47 -6.21 -3.40 5.19
C THR A 47 -6.10 -4.88 5.51
N SER A 48 -4.91 -5.46 5.33
CA SER A 48 -4.63 -6.85 5.67
C SER A 48 -3.15 -7.03 6.05
N VAL A 49 -2.76 -8.28 6.34
CA VAL A 49 -1.35 -8.68 6.43
C VAL A 49 -1.08 -9.68 5.33
N GLN A 50 -0.02 -9.45 4.55
CA GLN A 50 0.39 -10.37 3.48
C GLN A 50 1.80 -10.90 3.76
N MET A 51 1.99 -12.21 3.55
CA MET A 51 3.29 -12.87 3.68
C MET A 51 4.02 -12.82 2.34
N ILE A 52 5.24 -12.31 2.33
CA ILE A 52 6.10 -12.20 1.14
C ILE A 52 7.49 -12.68 1.53
N SER A 53 8.00 -13.71 0.86
CA SER A 53 9.27 -14.35 1.24
C SER A 53 9.36 -14.73 2.74
N GLY A 54 8.25 -15.15 3.35
CA GLY A 54 8.19 -15.48 4.78
C GLY A 54 8.13 -14.27 5.73
N LEU A 55 8.06 -13.04 5.21
CA LEU A 55 7.97 -11.82 5.99
C LEU A 55 6.56 -11.25 5.96
N ALA A 56 6.04 -10.84 7.12
CA ALA A 56 4.74 -10.20 7.25
C ALA A 56 4.80 -8.71 6.88
N PHE A 57 3.98 -8.30 5.92
CA PHE A 57 3.78 -6.91 5.51
C PHE A 57 2.38 -6.44 5.88
N GLN A 58 2.28 -5.27 6.53
CA GLN A 58 1.01 -4.56 6.63
C GLN A 58 0.64 -4.08 5.23
N THR A 59 -0.54 -4.45 4.75
CA THR A 59 -0.97 -4.16 3.39
C THR A 59 -2.18 -3.24 3.43
N PHE A 60 -2.17 -2.21 2.60
CA PHE A 60 -3.29 -1.31 2.39
C PHE A 60 -3.62 -1.27 0.91
N LYS A 61 -4.90 -1.44 0.57
CA LYS A 61 -5.38 -1.33 -0.80
C LYS A 61 -6.44 -0.27 -0.85
N ILE A 62 -6.36 0.62 -1.84
CA ILE A 62 -7.42 1.56 -2.20
C ILE A 62 -7.79 1.32 -3.66
N GLU A 63 -9.10 1.33 -3.92
CA GLU A 63 -9.66 1.40 -5.26
C GLU A 63 -10.47 2.69 -5.39
N ILE A 64 -10.18 3.48 -6.43
CA ILE A 64 -10.84 4.75 -6.71
C ILE A 64 -11.49 4.65 -8.07
N SER A 65 -12.81 4.55 -8.09
CA SER A 65 -13.62 4.47 -9.31
C SER A 65 -14.22 5.84 -9.63
N TYR A 66 -13.72 6.45 -10.71
CA TYR A 66 -14.18 7.76 -11.18
C TYR A 66 -15.44 7.62 -12.05
N PRO A 67 -16.35 8.62 -12.06
CA PRO A 67 -17.58 8.58 -12.86
C PRO A 67 -17.37 8.36 -14.37
N GLN A 68 -16.22 8.78 -14.88
CA GLN A 68 -15.80 8.61 -16.28
C GLN A 68 -15.37 7.17 -16.64
N GLY A 69 -15.54 6.21 -15.74
CA GLY A 69 -15.27 4.79 -15.98
C GLY A 69 -13.81 4.36 -15.78
N ILE A 70 -12.97 5.25 -15.25
CA ILE A 70 -11.56 4.93 -14.93
C ILE A 70 -11.49 4.49 -13.47
N THR A 71 -10.83 3.35 -13.22
CA THR A 71 -10.52 2.88 -11.87
C THR A 71 -9.02 2.92 -11.64
N VAL A 72 -8.61 3.57 -10.54
CA VAL A 72 -7.22 3.59 -10.06
C VAL A 72 -7.11 2.63 -8.91
N HIS A 73 -6.14 1.73 -8.98
CA HIS A 73 -5.81 0.80 -7.90
C HIS A 73 -4.48 1.23 -7.27
N SER A 74 -4.46 1.29 -5.94
CA SER A 74 -3.26 1.55 -5.14
C SER A 74 -3.09 0.42 -4.13
N LEU A 75 -1.87 -0.14 -4.03
CA LEU A 75 -1.50 -1.10 -3.02
C LEU A 75 -0.21 -0.63 -2.34
N SER A 76 -0.24 -0.51 -1.03
CA SER A 76 0.92 -0.20 -0.21
C SER A 76 1.23 -1.38 0.69
N TYR A 77 2.50 -1.74 0.77
CA TYR A 77 3.04 -2.78 1.64
C TYR A 77 4.07 -2.15 2.55
N SER A 78 3.92 -2.32 3.86
CA SER A 78 4.84 -1.72 4.83
C SER A 78 5.32 -2.76 5.83
N ARG A 79 6.62 -2.74 6.12
CA ARG A 79 7.26 -3.58 7.12
C ARG A 79 8.37 -2.82 7.83
N LEU A 80 8.44 -2.98 9.14
CA LEU A 80 9.55 -2.50 9.96
C LEU A 80 10.68 -3.55 9.98
N PHE A 81 11.86 -3.15 9.51
CA PHE A 81 13.12 -3.86 9.71
C PHE A 81 13.94 -3.08 10.73
N ASP A 82 14.07 -3.63 11.94
CA ASP A 82 14.67 -2.95 13.10
C ASP A 82 14.06 -1.57 13.36
N LYS A 83 14.79 -0.51 12.98
CA LYS A 83 14.38 0.91 13.11
C LYS A 83 14.22 1.59 11.74
N LYS A 84 13.96 0.81 10.68
CA LYS A 84 13.74 1.31 9.33
C LYS A 84 12.44 0.76 8.82
N GLU A 85 11.49 1.64 8.54
CA GLU A 85 10.30 1.27 7.81
C GLU A 85 10.66 1.13 6.34
N PHE A 86 10.35 -0.02 5.76
CA PHE A 86 10.40 -0.28 4.34
C PHE A 86 8.98 -0.29 3.78
N SER A 87 8.78 0.39 2.66
CA SER A 87 7.49 0.41 1.96
C SER A 87 7.65 0.10 0.47
N VAL A 88 6.62 -0.53 -0.09
CA VAL A 88 6.44 -0.73 -1.53
C VAL A 88 5.06 -0.24 -1.90
N ASN A 89 4.98 0.62 -2.91
CA ASN A 89 3.72 1.10 -3.45
C ASN A 89 3.57 0.66 -4.90
N ILE A 90 2.38 0.18 -5.24
CA ILE A 90 2.01 -0.22 -6.59
C ILE A 90 0.76 0.57 -6.95
N LEU A 91 0.85 1.37 -8.00
CA LEU A 91 -0.28 2.10 -8.55
C LEU A 91 -0.49 1.67 -9.99
N TYR A 92 -1.73 1.35 -10.36
CA TYR A 92 -2.06 1.00 -11.74
C TYR A 92 -3.50 1.37 -12.10
N VAL A 93 -3.71 1.53 -13.40
CA VAL A 93 -5.03 1.66 -14.05
C VAL A 93 -5.26 0.50 -15.01
N ASP A 94 -4.20 0.02 -15.66
CA ASP A 94 -4.27 -1.19 -16.49
C ASP A 94 -4.14 -2.42 -15.59
N ARG A 95 -5.22 -3.20 -15.50
CA ARG A 95 -5.29 -4.39 -14.66
C ARG A 95 -4.26 -5.46 -15.03
N LYS A 96 -4.00 -5.69 -16.32
CA LYS A 96 -3.02 -6.70 -16.77
C LYS A 96 -1.59 -6.29 -16.39
N GLN A 97 -1.27 -5.00 -16.47
CA GLN A 97 0.03 -4.51 -16.04
C GLN A 97 0.15 -4.50 -14.51
N GLY A 98 -0.92 -4.12 -13.81
CA GLY A 98 -1.02 -4.20 -12.36
C GLY A 98 -0.77 -5.60 -11.83
N GLU A 99 -1.38 -6.61 -12.43
CA GLU A 99 -1.17 -8.02 -12.06
C GLU A 99 0.29 -8.45 -12.23
N LYS A 100 0.98 -7.99 -13.28
CA LYS A 100 2.42 -8.27 -13.45
C LYS A 100 3.26 -7.64 -12.34
N LEU A 101 2.98 -6.38 -11.97
CA LEU A 101 3.69 -5.70 -10.89
C LEU A 101 3.45 -6.37 -9.53
N ILE A 102 2.19 -6.72 -9.25
CA ILE A 102 1.80 -7.45 -8.03
C ILE A 102 2.48 -8.81 -7.98
N ASN A 103 2.48 -9.57 -9.09
CA ASN A 103 3.13 -10.87 -9.15
C ASN A 103 4.64 -10.76 -8.95
N ALA A 104 5.29 -9.78 -9.57
CA ALA A 104 6.73 -9.54 -9.38
C ALA A 104 7.06 -9.26 -7.91
N TRP A 105 6.25 -8.45 -7.24
CA TRP A 105 6.41 -8.14 -5.82
C TRP A 105 6.14 -9.36 -4.91
N GLN A 106 5.03 -10.07 -5.13
CA GLN A 106 4.63 -11.22 -4.30
C GLN A 106 5.60 -12.39 -4.41
N ASN A 107 6.32 -12.51 -5.53
CA ASN A 107 7.35 -13.52 -5.74
C ASN A 107 8.78 -13.00 -5.48
N SER A 108 8.92 -11.78 -4.95
CA SER A 108 10.23 -11.24 -4.56
C SER A 108 10.80 -11.99 -3.35
N VAL A 109 12.13 -11.96 -3.23
CA VAL A 109 12.87 -12.60 -2.13
C VAL A 109 13.68 -11.57 -1.36
N PHE A 110 13.75 -11.74 -0.05
CA PHE A 110 14.59 -10.92 0.83
C PHE A 110 15.76 -11.77 1.31
N LYS A 111 16.99 -11.27 1.13
CA LYS A 111 18.23 -11.91 1.55
C LYS A 111 18.92 -11.06 2.61
#